data_AF-A0A922FQ48-F1
#
_entry.id   AF-A0A922FQ48-F1
#
_cell.length_a   1.000
_cell.length_b   1.000
_cell.length_c   1.000
_cell.angle_alpha   90.00
_cell.angle_beta   90.00
_cell.angle_gamma   90.00
#
_symmetry.space_group_name_H-M   'P 1'
#
loop_
_entity.id
_entity.type
_entity.pdbx_description
1 polymer ?
#
loop_
_entity_poly.entity_id
_entity_poly.type
_entity_poly.pdbx_seq_one_letter_code
_entity_poly.pdbx_strand_id
1 'polypeptide(L)'
;MEELSFYIGIIGNIISVLMFLSPVGTFWRIIKQRSTEQFESLPYICTLLSSSLWTYYGIIKAGELLVATVNGFGILVETIYVTLFLIYAPGRSKAKTVILVGLLDVGFLAVAIFVTRLALQGETRIAALGILCAGLNIVMYSSPLAVMVRMEGKEILVFRCVLLILFPFFGQYFC
;
A
#
# COMPACT_ATOMS: atom_id res chain seq x y z
N MET A 1 -23.67 1.08 18.63
CA MET A 1 -23.06 1.52 17.36
C MET A 1 -21.56 1.67 17.55
N GLU A 2 -21.09 2.41 18.55
CA GLU A 2 -19.66 2.62 18.84
C GLU A 2 -18.87 1.33 19.10
N GLU A 3 -19.41 0.42 19.94
CA GLU A 3 -18.79 -0.91 20.18
C GLU A 3 -18.60 -1.71 18.88
N LEU A 4 -19.61 -1.75 18.01
CA LEU A 4 -19.54 -2.48 16.74
C LEU A 4 -18.48 -1.88 15.80
N SER A 5 -18.41 -0.56 15.70
CA SER A 5 -17.40 0.13 14.90
C SER A 5 -15.98 -0.14 15.42
N PHE A 6 -15.81 -0.25 16.73
CA PHE A 6 -14.53 -0.61 17.34
C PHE A 6 -14.11 -2.06 17.01
N TYR A 7 -15.01 -3.04 17.17
CA TYR A 7 -14.72 -4.44 16.81
C TYR A 7 -14.40 -4.61 15.32
N ILE A 8 -15.16 -3.97 14.44
CA ILE A 8 -14.89 -3.97 12.99
C ILE A 8 -13.52 -3.34 12.72
N GLY A 9 -13.19 -2.24 13.41
CA GLY A 9 -11.89 -1.58 13.32
C GLY A 9 -10.72 -2.49 13.69
N ILE A 10 -10.84 -3.27 14.77
CA ILE A 10 -9.81 -4.24 15.19
C ILE A 10 -9.63 -5.34 14.13
N ILE A 11 -10.73 -5.94 13.68
CA ILE A 11 -10.67 -7.02 12.68
C ILE A 11 -10.05 -6.49 11.39
N GLY A 12 -10.46 -5.30 10.94
CA GLY A 12 -9.88 -4.63 9.77
C GLY A 12 -8.39 -4.34 9.93
N ASN A 13 -7.94 -3.93 11.11
CA ASN A 13 -6.52 -3.73 11.43
C ASN A 13 -5.73 -5.05 11.27
N ILE A 14 -6.23 -6.15 11.85
CA ILE A 14 -5.57 -7.46 11.77
C ILE A 14 -5.43 -7.90 10.31
N ILE A 15 -6.51 -7.83 9.52
CA ILE A 15 -6.50 -8.21 8.10
C ILE A 15 -5.52 -7.33 7.32
N SER A 16 -5.51 -6.03 7.58
CA SER A 16 -4.62 -5.09 6.88
C SER A 16 -3.15 -5.36 7.20
N VAL A 17 -2.81 -5.68 8.46
CA VAL A 17 -1.45 -6.07 8.85
C VAL A 17 -1.01 -7.32 8.07
N LEU A 18 -1.87 -8.34 7.98
CA LEU A 18 -1.58 -9.54 7.19
C LEU A 18 -1.39 -9.21 5.71
N MET A 19 -2.19 -8.29 5.17
CA MET A 19 -2.08 -7.83 3.78
C MET A 19 -0.77 -7.09 3.51
N PHE A 20 -0.33 -6.20 4.41
CA PHE A 20 0.99 -5.54 4.31
C PHE A 20 2.14 -6.55 4.38
N LEU A 21 1.98 -7.67 5.08
CA LEU A 21 2.99 -8.73 5.15
C LEU A 21 2.94 -9.72 3.99
N SER A 22 1.94 -9.64 3.10
CA SER A 22 1.82 -10.53 1.92
C SER A 22 3.10 -10.56 1.05
N PRO A 23 3.79 -9.43 0.77
CA PRO A 23 4.98 -9.42 -0.08
C PRO A 23 6.25 -9.97 0.59
N VAL A 24 6.22 -10.37 1.88
CA VAL A 24 7.43 -10.87 2.58
C VAL A 24 8.09 -12.03 1.81
N GLY A 25 7.30 -12.98 1.29
CA GLY A 25 7.83 -14.11 0.52
C GLY A 25 8.53 -13.67 -0.78
N THR A 26 8.00 -12.65 -1.44
CA THR A 26 8.60 -12.05 -2.64
C THR A 26 9.93 -11.38 -2.32
N PHE A 27 9.99 -10.57 -1.26
CA PHE A 27 11.24 -9.92 -0.85
C PHE A 27 12.28 -10.90 -0.33
N TRP A 28 11.86 -11.99 0.32
CA TRP A 28 12.76 -13.08 0.68
C TRP A 28 13.46 -13.68 -0.55
N ARG A 29 12.72 -13.86 -1.65
CA ARG A 29 13.27 -14.31 -2.94
C ARG A 29 14.25 -13.29 -3.52
N ILE A 30 13.92 -11.99 -3.50
CA ILE A 30 14.82 -10.92 -3.96
C ILE A 30 16.14 -10.94 -3.19
N ILE A 31 16.10 -11.11 -1.87
CA ILE A 31 17.29 -11.20 -1.01
C ILE A 31 18.12 -12.44 -1.38
N LYS A 32 17.47 -13.60 -1.54
CA LYS A 32 18.14 -14.88 -1.87
C LYS A 32 18.80 -14.84 -3.25
N GLN A 33 18.15 -14.23 -4.23
CA GLN A 33 18.64 -14.15 -5.62
C GLN A 33 19.51 -12.92 -5.89
N ARG A 34 19.61 -11.99 -4.92
CA ARG A 34 20.36 -10.72 -5.04
C ARG A 34 19.97 -9.89 -6.27
N SER A 35 18.74 -10.05 -6.73
CA SER A 35 18.21 -9.39 -7.93
C SER A 35 16.71 -9.17 -7.75
N THR A 36 16.21 -8.01 -8.21
CA THR A 36 14.76 -7.73 -8.25
C THR A 36 14.05 -8.45 -9.40
N GLU A 37 14.75 -9.30 -10.16
CA GLU A 37 14.21 -10.03 -11.33
C GLU A 37 13.38 -9.10 -12.24
N GLN A 38 12.10 -9.41 -12.43
CA GLN A 38 11.12 -8.61 -13.18
C GLN A 38 10.12 -7.88 -12.26
N PHE A 39 10.37 -7.85 -10.94
CA PHE A 39 9.50 -7.16 -9.99
C PHE A 39 9.59 -5.65 -10.17
N GLU A 40 8.45 -4.97 -10.13
CA GLU A 40 8.35 -3.52 -10.20
C GLU A 40 8.26 -2.89 -8.82
N SER A 41 8.89 -1.73 -8.61
CA SER A 41 8.81 -1.01 -7.34
C SER A 41 7.53 -0.18 -7.17
N LEU A 42 6.82 0.09 -8.28
CA LEU A 42 5.68 1.02 -8.31
C LEU A 42 4.57 0.67 -7.29
N PRO A 43 4.16 -0.59 -7.11
CA PRO A 43 3.13 -0.94 -6.14
C PRO A 43 3.51 -0.55 -4.70
N TYR A 44 4.77 -0.76 -4.30
CA TYR A 44 5.24 -0.46 -2.95
C TYR A 44 5.32 1.05 -2.69
N ILE A 45 5.75 1.82 -3.70
CA ILE A 45 5.78 3.29 -3.66
C ILE A 45 4.35 3.85 -3.55
N CYS A 46 3.42 3.38 -4.38
CA CYS A 46 2.03 3.83 -4.33
C CYS A 46 1.36 3.50 -2.98
N THR A 47 1.64 2.32 -2.43
CA THR A 47 1.13 1.92 -1.11
C THR A 47 1.74 2.77 0.00
N LEU A 48 3.04 3.07 -0.04
CA LEU A 48 3.70 3.97 0.91
C LEU A 48 3.06 5.36 0.90
N LEU A 49 2.79 5.93 -0.28
CA LEU A 49 2.10 7.21 -0.43
C LEU A 49 0.68 7.14 0.15
N SER A 50 -0.08 6.10 -0.20
CA SER A 50 -1.45 5.92 0.28
C SER A 50 -1.49 5.80 1.80
N SER A 51 -0.64 4.95 2.39
CA SER A 51 -0.53 4.80 3.83
C SER A 51 -0.10 6.10 4.51
N SER A 52 0.81 6.87 3.92
CA SER A 52 1.21 8.18 4.44
C SER A 52 0.05 9.18 4.50
N LEU A 53 -0.76 9.26 3.44
CA LEU A 53 -1.93 10.13 3.40
C LEU A 53 -3.04 9.67 4.36
N TRP A 54 -3.30 8.36 4.45
CA TRP A 54 -4.27 7.80 5.38
C TRP A 54 -3.86 7.96 6.85
N THR A 55 -2.56 7.81 7.16
CA THR A 55 -2.04 8.13 8.49
C THR A 55 -2.22 9.60 8.81
N TYR A 56 -1.92 10.51 7.87
CA TYR A 56 -2.15 11.93 8.08
C TYR A 56 -3.63 12.24 8.33
N TYR A 57 -4.53 11.67 7.52
CA TYR A 57 -5.98 11.79 7.68
C TYR A 57 -6.46 11.28 9.05
N GLY A 58 -6.01 10.10 9.47
CA GLY A 58 -6.41 9.48 10.74
C GLY A 58 -5.90 10.25 11.98
N ILE A 59 -4.76 10.94 11.87
CA ILE A 59 -4.23 11.79 12.95
C ILE A 59 -5.06 13.07 13.09
N ILE A 60 -5.49 13.68 11.98
CA ILE A 60 -6.21 14.97 12.03
C ILE A 60 -7.71 14.82 12.31
N LYS A 61 -8.32 13.66 12.02
CA LYS A 61 -9.74 13.40 12.24
C LYS A 61 -9.93 12.69 13.58
N ALA A 62 -10.68 13.32 14.49
CA ALA A 62 -10.98 12.75 15.79
C ALA A 62 -11.72 11.40 15.65
N GLY A 63 -11.31 10.39 16.43
CA GLY A 63 -11.93 9.06 16.45
C GLY A 63 -11.37 8.06 15.42
N GLU A 64 -10.47 8.47 14.53
CA GLU A 64 -9.93 7.60 13.45
C GLU A 64 -8.52 7.07 13.74
N LEU A 65 -8.14 6.98 15.02
CA LEU A 65 -6.81 6.51 15.43
C LEU A 65 -6.48 5.10 14.92
N LEU A 66 -7.48 4.21 14.85
CA LEU A 66 -7.31 2.86 14.30
C LEU A 66 -6.90 2.86 12.82
N VAL A 67 -7.30 3.88 12.05
CA VAL A 67 -6.87 4.07 10.66
C VAL A 67 -5.43 4.60 10.63
N ALA A 68 -5.07 5.48 11.55
CA ALA A 68 -3.72 6.00 11.65
C ALA A 68 -2.70 4.92 12.05
N THR A 69 -3.05 4.03 12.99
CA THR A 69 -2.15 2.97 13.48
C THR A 69 -1.84 1.93 12.40
N VAL A 70 -2.87 1.45 11.69
CA VAL A 70 -2.69 0.42 10.66
C VAL A 70 -1.88 0.93 9.46
N ASN A 71 -2.16 2.15 9.01
CA ASN A 71 -1.41 2.77 7.93
C ASN A 71 -0.02 3.20 8.39
N GLY A 72 0.15 3.57 9.66
CA GLY A 72 1.46 3.84 10.25
C GLY A 72 2.35 2.58 10.22
N PHE A 73 1.78 1.42 10.55
CA PHE A 73 2.46 0.14 10.35
C PHE A 73 2.78 -0.13 8.88
N GLY A 74 1.84 0.14 7.98
CA GLY A 74 2.04 0.07 6.53
C GLY A 74 3.23 0.90 6.06
N ILE A 75 3.38 2.15 6.52
CA ILE A 75 4.53 3.01 6.21
C ILE A 75 5.84 2.33 6.60
N LEU A 76 5.92 1.74 7.79
CA LEU A 76 7.13 1.06 8.26
C LEU A 76 7.49 -0.13 7.35
N VAL A 77 6.50 -0.97 7.04
CA VAL A 77 6.70 -2.17 6.21
C VAL A 77 7.06 -1.79 4.76
N GLU A 78 6.32 -0.87 4.15
CA GLU A 78 6.58 -0.43 2.77
C GLU A 78 7.91 0.31 2.64
N THR A 79 8.32 1.07 3.66
CA THR A 79 9.66 1.67 3.69
C THR A 79 10.75 0.60 3.67
N ILE A 80 10.58 -0.50 4.41
CA ILE A 80 11.52 -1.63 4.38
C ILE A 80 11.55 -2.25 2.98
N TYR A 81 10.40 -2.47 2.34
CA TYR A 81 10.31 -3.03 0.99
C TYR A 81 10.97 -2.13 -0.07
N VAL A 82 10.66 -0.84 -0.07
CA VAL A 82 11.29 0.12 -0.98
C VAL A 82 12.81 0.16 -0.76
N THR A 83 13.27 0.14 0.50
CA THR A 83 14.70 0.10 0.82
C THR A 83 15.38 -1.15 0.28
N LEU A 84 14.79 -2.33 0.52
CA LEU A 84 15.31 -3.60 0.01
C LEU A 84 15.34 -3.60 -1.53
N PHE A 85 14.30 -3.06 -2.18
CA PHE A 85 14.26 -2.91 -3.63
C PHE A 85 15.42 -2.03 -4.11
N LEU A 86 15.66 -0.88 -3.48
CA LEU A 86 16.76 0.02 -3.83
C LEU A 86 18.15 -0.61 -3.64
N ILE A 87 18.31 -1.52 -2.68
CA ILE A 87 19.56 -2.25 -2.45
C ILE A 87 19.82 -3.26 -3.59
N TYR A 88 18.80 -4.03 -3.99
CA TYR A 88 18.96 -5.14 -4.94
C TYR A 88 18.60 -4.82 -6.40
N ALA A 89 18.03 -3.65 -6.68
CA ALA A 89 17.61 -3.27 -8.03
C ALA A 89 18.79 -2.94 -8.95
N PRO A 90 18.73 -3.31 -10.24
CA PRO A 90 19.70 -2.90 -11.24
C PRO A 90 19.63 -1.38 -11.48
N GLY A 91 20.75 -0.76 -11.86
CA GLY A 91 20.90 0.71 -11.89
C GLY A 91 19.79 1.49 -12.61
N ARG A 92 19.26 0.98 -13.73
CA ARG A 92 18.14 1.61 -14.46
C ARG A 92 16.83 1.57 -13.67
N SER A 93 16.51 0.44 -13.03
CA SER A 93 15.31 0.29 -12.20
C SER A 93 15.44 1.11 -10.92
N LYS A 94 16.62 1.06 -10.29
CA LYS A 94 16.96 1.85 -9.09
C LYS A 94 16.77 3.34 -9.31
N ALA A 95 17.27 3.90 -10.43
CA ALA A 95 17.10 5.31 -10.75
C ALA A 95 15.61 5.69 -10.88
N LYS A 96 14.81 4.85 -11.55
CA LYS A 96 13.36 5.06 -11.65
C LYS A 96 12.69 5.03 -10.27
N THR A 97 13.02 4.04 -9.44
CA THR A 97 12.50 3.93 -8.06
C THR A 97 12.84 5.18 -7.24
N VAL A 98 14.09 5.64 -7.25
CA VAL A 98 14.51 6.85 -6.52
C VAL A 98 13.74 8.08 -6.99
N ILE A 99 13.59 8.27 -8.31
CA ILE A 99 12.84 9.39 -8.87
C ILE A 99 11.37 9.32 -8.45
N LEU A 100 10.75 8.14 -8.53
CA LEU A 100 9.35 7.95 -8.15
C LEU A 100 9.12 8.20 -6.66
N VAL A 101 9.97 7.69 -5.77
CA VAL A 101 9.89 7.95 -4.32
C VAL A 101 10.06 9.44 -4.03
N GLY A 102 11.06 10.08 -4.64
CA GLY A 102 11.28 11.51 -4.46
C GLY A 102 10.11 12.37 -4.97
N LEU A 103 9.50 11.99 -6.09
CA LEU A 103 8.39 12.72 -6.68
C LEU A 103 7.07 12.49 -5.93
N LEU A 104 6.74 11.23 -5.62
CA LEU A 104 5.45 10.83 -5.07
C LEU A 104 5.44 10.88 -3.53
N ASP A 105 6.33 10.14 -2.87
CA ASP A 105 6.32 10.01 -1.40
C ASP A 105 6.89 11.24 -0.69
N VAL A 106 7.80 11.98 -1.32
CA VAL A 106 8.38 13.20 -0.74
C VAL A 106 7.72 14.45 -1.32
N GLY A 107 7.83 14.66 -2.63
CA GLY A 107 7.36 15.88 -3.29
C GLY A 107 5.84 16.07 -3.19
N PHE A 108 5.08 15.12 -3.75
CA PHE A 108 3.62 15.20 -3.76
C PHE A 108 3.04 15.16 -2.34
N LEU A 109 3.54 14.30 -1.46
CA LEU A 109 3.10 14.27 -0.05
C LEU A 109 3.35 15.61 0.66
N ALA A 110 4.54 16.20 0.52
CA ALA A 110 4.85 17.49 1.13
C ALA A 110 3.96 18.61 0.59
N VAL A 111 3.74 18.66 -0.73
CA VAL A 111 2.84 19.64 -1.36
C VAL A 111 1.40 19.43 -0.88
N ALA A 112 0.90 18.19 -0.85
CA ALA A 112 -0.44 17.88 -0.36
C ALA A 112 -0.64 18.35 1.09
N ILE A 113 0.31 18.05 1.98
CA ILE A 113 0.26 18.49 3.38
C ILE A 113 0.36 20.01 3.48
N PHE A 114 1.27 20.64 2.72
CA PHE A 114 1.47 22.09 2.76
C PHE A 114 0.23 22.85 2.27
N VAL A 115 -0.32 22.46 1.10
CA VAL A 115 -1.52 23.08 0.53
C VAL A 115 -2.72 22.87 1.45
N THR A 116 -2.92 21.67 1.98
CA THR A 116 -4.05 21.39 2.89
C THR A 116 -3.93 22.11 4.23
N ARG A 117 -2.71 22.40 4.70
CA ARG A 117 -2.48 23.21 5.92
C ARG A 117 -2.70 24.70 5.70
N LEU A 118 -2.34 25.24 4.53
CA LEU A 118 -2.42 26.68 4.25
C LEU A 118 -3.76 27.11 3.67
N ALA A 119 -4.33 26.31 2.76
CA ALA A 119 -5.52 26.67 2.00
C ALA A 119 -6.83 26.22 2.68
N LEU A 120 -6.78 25.22 3.57
CA LEU A 120 -7.97 24.61 4.16
C LEU A 120 -7.95 24.63 5.69
N GLN A 121 -9.12 24.84 6.30
CA GLN A 121 -9.29 24.92 7.75
C GLN A 121 -10.32 23.88 8.25
N GLY A 122 -10.05 23.30 9.42
CA GLY A 122 -10.98 22.42 10.13
C GLY A 122 -11.48 21.24 9.29
N GLU A 123 -12.80 21.14 9.13
CA GLU A 123 -13.48 20.03 8.45
C GLU A 123 -13.23 19.99 6.94
N THR A 124 -13.10 21.15 6.29
CA THR A 124 -12.82 21.20 4.83
C THR A 124 -11.48 20.54 4.49
N ARG A 125 -10.49 20.66 5.38
CA ARG A 125 -9.19 19.97 5.27
C ARG A 125 -9.35 18.46 5.32
N ILE A 126 -10.15 17.98 6.28
CA ILE A 126 -10.40 16.55 6.48
C ILE A 126 -11.15 15.98 5.28
N ALA A 127 -12.17 16.68 4.78
CA ALA A 127 -12.95 16.27 3.62
C ALA A 127 -12.08 16.21 2.35
N ALA A 128 -11.27 17.24 2.09
CA ALA A 128 -10.38 17.26 0.93
C ALA A 128 -9.34 16.12 0.96
N LEU A 129 -8.74 15.86 2.12
CA LEU A 129 -7.81 14.73 2.29
C LEU A 129 -8.52 13.39 2.15
N GLY A 130 -9.74 13.25 2.67
CA GLY A 130 -10.55 12.06 2.48
C GLY A 130 -10.85 11.77 1.01
N ILE A 131 -11.21 12.81 0.23
CA ILE A 131 -11.43 12.70 -1.22
C ILE A 131 -10.13 12.32 -1.94
N LEU A 132 -9.01 12.94 -1.57
CA LEU A 132 -7.70 12.65 -2.14
C LEU A 132 -7.29 11.19 -1.90
N CYS A 133 -7.41 10.72 -0.66
CA CYS A 133 -7.13 9.34 -0.27
C CYS A 133 -8.04 8.34 -0.99
N ALA A 134 -9.34 8.65 -1.09
CA ALA A 134 -10.31 7.81 -1.80
C ALA A 134 -9.98 7.71 -3.29
N GLY A 135 -9.66 8.85 -3.93
CA GLY A 135 -9.25 8.89 -5.33
C GLY A 135 -7.99 8.07 -5.59
N LEU A 136 -6.99 8.17 -4.72
CA LEU A 136 -5.77 7.38 -4.81
C LEU A 136 -6.06 5.87 -4.69
N ASN A 137 -6.91 5.45 -3.76
CA ASN A 137 -7.31 4.04 -3.63
C ASN A 137 -8.03 3.52 -4.89
N ILE A 138 -8.92 4.32 -5.50
CA ILE A 138 -9.58 3.95 -6.76
C ILE A 138 -8.54 3.68 -7.85
N VAL A 139 -7.54 4.56 -7.98
CA VAL A 139 -6.44 4.38 -8.94
C VAL A 139 -5.62 3.12 -8.60
N MET A 140 -5.31 2.87 -7.33
CA MET A 140 -4.57 1.67 -6.94
C MET A 140 -5.32 0.37 -7.27
N TYR A 141 -6.65 0.36 -7.12
CA TYR A 141 -7.49 -0.78 -7.48
C TYR A 141 -7.68 -1.01 -8.98
N SER A 142 -7.22 -0.07 -9.84
CA SER A 142 -7.21 -0.32 -11.28
C SER A 142 -6.23 -1.43 -11.67
N SER A 143 -5.15 -1.62 -10.90
CA SER A 143 -4.16 -2.68 -11.13
C SER A 143 -4.76 -4.09 -11.03
N PRO A 144 -5.40 -4.50 -9.91
CA PRO A 144 -6.03 -5.82 -9.84
C PRO A 144 -7.19 -5.97 -10.84
N LEU A 145 -7.96 -4.90 -11.12
CA LEU A 145 -9.02 -4.94 -12.13
C LEU A 145 -8.48 -5.24 -13.53
N ALA A 146 -7.35 -4.63 -13.91
CA ALA A 146 -6.69 -4.90 -15.18
C ALA A 146 -6.24 -6.37 -15.30
N VAL A 147 -5.82 -6.98 -14.18
CA VAL A 147 -5.52 -8.43 -14.15
C VAL A 147 -6.81 -9.24 -14.31
N MET A 148 -7.90 -8.90 -13.62
CA MET A 148 -9.18 -9.62 -13.71
C MET A 148 -9.78 -9.59 -15.12
N VAL A 149 -9.81 -8.43 -15.78
CA VAL A 149 -10.28 -8.31 -17.17
C VAL A 149 -9.40 -9.12 -18.13
N ARG A 150 -8.09 -9.19 -17.87
CA ARG A 150 -7.18 -10.04 -18.65
C ARG A 150 -7.37 -11.55 -18.38
N MET A 151 -8.09 -11.90 -17.32
CA MET A 151 -8.35 -13.27 -16.89
C MET A 151 -9.72 -13.82 -17.35
N GLU A 152 -10.56 -13.06 -18.06
CA GLU A 152 -11.79 -13.55 -18.71
C GLU A 152 -11.56 -14.66 -19.76
N GLY A 153 -10.31 -15.09 -19.98
CA GLY A 153 -9.95 -16.32 -20.71
C GLY A 153 -9.26 -17.42 -19.88
N LYS A 154 -9.10 -17.28 -18.55
CA LYS A 154 -8.29 -18.19 -17.68
C LYS A 154 -8.84 -18.32 -16.24
N GLU A 155 -10.12 -18.63 -16.07
CA GLU A 155 -10.84 -18.67 -14.78
C GLU A 155 -10.18 -19.53 -13.67
N ILE A 156 -9.50 -20.63 -14.02
CA ILE A 156 -8.90 -21.56 -13.05
C ILE A 156 -7.75 -20.93 -12.22
N LEU A 157 -7.07 -19.92 -12.74
CA LEU A 157 -5.94 -19.28 -12.04
C LEU A 157 -6.40 -18.28 -10.97
N VAL A 158 -7.54 -17.62 -11.19
CA VAL A 158 -8.12 -16.60 -10.29
C VAL A 158 -8.46 -17.19 -8.93
N PHE A 159 -9.09 -18.37 -8.93
CA PHE A 159 -9.46 -19.06 -7.71
C PHE A 159 -8.22 -19.45 -6.88
N ARG A 160 -7.12 -19.86 -7.53
CA ARG A 160 -5.85 -20.14 -6.86
C ARG A 160 -5.21 -18.89 -6.26
N CYS A 161 -5.24 -17.75 -6.95
CA CYS A 161 -4.70 -16.49 -6.43
C CYS A 161 -5.49 -15.96 -5.23
N VAL A 162 -6.82 -16.02 -5.27
CA VAL A 162 -7.66 -15.60 -4.13
C VAL A 162 -7.46 -16.55 -2.93
N LEU A 163 -7.34 -17.85 -3.17
CA LEU A 163 -7.05 -18.83 -2.12
C LEU A 163 -5.66 -18.63 -1.49
N LEU A 164 -4.65 -18.24 -2.30
CA LEU A 164 -3.29 -17.95 -1.83
C LEU A 164 -3.20 -16.64 -1.04
N ILE A 165 -4.03 -15.65 -1.36
CA ILE A 165 -4.16 -14.40 -0.59
C ILE A 165 -4.83 -14.66 0.78
N LEU A 166 -5.79 -15.60 0.84
CA LEU A 166 -6.46 -15.97 2.09
C LEU A 166 -5.70 -17.02 2.93
N PHE A 167 -4.86 -17.84 2.30
CA PHE A 167 -4.05 -18.88 2.96
C PHE A 167 -2.61 -18.89 2.42
N PRO A 168 -1.72 -18.00 2.91
CA PRO A 168 -0.35 -17.89 2.41
C PRO A 168 0.52 -19.14 2.70
N PHE A 169 0.09 -20.06 3.57
CA PHE A 169 0.88 -21.23 3.98
C PHE A 169 0.82 -22.44 3.03
N PHE A 170 -0.12 -22.50 2.08
CA PHE A 170 -0.29 -23.68 1.22
C PHE A 170 0.39 -23.58 -0.15
N GLY A 171 0.85 -22.39 -0.56
CA GLY A 171 1.39 -22.14 -1.91
C GLY A 171 2.84 -22.56 -2.16
N GLN A 172 3.61 -22.90 -1.13
CA GLN A 172 5.05 -23.16 -1.25
C GLN A 172 5.44 -24.63 -1.50
N TYR A 173 4.48 -25.56 -1.53
CA TYR A 173 4.75 -27.00 -1.73
C TYR A 173 4.40 -27.56 -3.11
N PHE A 174 3.79 -26.75 -4.00
CA PHE A 174 3.41 -27.18 -5.34
C PHE A 174 3.77 -26.13 -6.39
N CYS A 175 5.07 -25.98 -6.64
CA CYS A 175 5.58 -25.55 -7.94
C CYS A 175 6.98 -26.12 -8.17
#